data_AF-U1N8S7-F1
#
_entry.id   AF-U1N8S7-F1
#
_cell.length_a   1.000
_cell.length_b   1.000
_cell.length_c   1.000
_cell.angle_alpha   90.00
_cell.angle_beta   90.00
_cell.angle_gamma   90.00
#
_symmetry.space_group_name_H-M   'P 1'
#
loop_
_entity.id
_entity.type
_entity.pdbx_description
1 polymer ?
#
loop_
_entity_poly.entity_id
_entity_poly.type
_entity_poly.pdbx_seq_one_letter_code
_entity_poly.pdbx_strand_id
1 'polypeptide(L)' 'MTREVTHDANGPVPVGEEELDEQGGTAYICQCGLSDNKPYCDGSHVETGDEEEDVVYKYEDDDDENPRHEVEEIVFADD' A
#
# COMPACT_ATOMS: atom_id res chain seq x y z
N MET A 1 -13.73 3.97 10.18
CA MET A 1 -13.02 5.05 10.89
C MET A 1 -11.77 5.32 10.10
N THR A 2 -11.62 6.52 9.54
CA THR A 2 -10.40 6.89 8.82
C THR A 2 -9.29 7.11 9.84
N ARG A 3 -8.13 6.49 9.62
CA ARG A 3 -6.93 6.68 10.42
C ARG A 3 -5.75 6.78 9.46
N GLU A 4 -4.79 7.63 9.78
CA GLU A 4 -3.48 7.57 9.13
C GLU A 4 -2.76 6.29 9.61
N VAL A 5 -2.07 5.60 8.69
CA VAL A 5 -1.24 4.44 9.00
C VAL A 5 0.12 4.68 8.35
N THR A 6 1.17 4.75 9.17
CA THR A 6 2.55 4.76 8.67
C THR A 6 2.96 3.34 8.28
N HIS A 7 3.46 3.15 7.07
CA HIS A 7 3.95 1.86 6.58
C HIS A 7 5.47 1.78 6.76
N ASP A 8 5.96 0.66 7.33
CA ASP A 8 7.41 0.38 7.49
C ASP A 8 7.96 -0.55 6.37
N ALA A 9 7.10 -0.97 5.44
CA ALA A 9 7.45 -1.87 4.35
C ALA A 9 6.63 -1.57 3.10
N ASN A 10 7.28 -1.61 1.93
CA ASN A 10 6.72 -1.09 0.68
C ASN A 10 6.33 -2.21 -0.31
N GLY A 11 6.36 -3.47 0.13
CA GLY A 11 6.24 -4.64 -0.74
C GLY A 11 5.14 -5.61 -0.33
N PRO A 12 4.48 -6.29 -1.28
CA PRO A 12 3.53 -7.34 -0.95
C PRO A 12 4.18 -8.52 -0.23
N VAL A 13 3.49 -9.09 0.75
CA VAL A 13 3.97 -10.26 1.50
C VAL A 13 3.36 -11.54 0.93
N PRO A 14 4.17 -12.56 0.57
CA PRO A 14 3.63 -13.84 0.10
C PRO A 14 2.86 -14.54 1.21
N VAL A 15 1.71 -15.10 0.87
CA VAL A 15 0.97 -16.02 1.74
C VAL A 15 1.63 -17.40 1.67
N GLY A 16 1.90 -18.01 2.83
CA GLY A 16 2.54 -19.32 2.89
C GLY A 16 1.68 -20.41 2.24
N GLU A 17 2.33 -21.41 1.63
CA GLU A 17 1.61 -22.52 0.99
C GLU A 17 0.72 -23.29 1.99
N GLU A 18 1.11 -23.36 3.27
CA GLU A 18 0.28 -23.94 4.33
C GLU A 18 -0.99 -23.13 4.70
N GLU A 19 -1.04 -21.85 4.34
CA GLU A 19 -2.16 -20.94 4.63
C GLU A 19 -3.17 -20.88 3.47
N LEU A 20 -2.77 -21.35 2.29
CA LEU A 20 -3.63 -21.48 1.13
C LEU A 20 -4.47 -22.75 1.22
N ASP A 21 -5.73 -22.67 0.78
CA ASP A 21 -6.65 -23.80 0.86
C ASP A 21 -6.34 -24.89 -0.18
N GLU A 22 -7.16 -25.94 -0.18
CA GLU A 22 -6.98 -27.12 -1.04
C GLU A 22 -7.05 -26.80 -2.55
N GLN A 23 -7.49 -25.59 -2.95
CA GLN A 23 -7.48 -25.18 -4.35
C GLN A 23 -6.07 -24.77 -4.83
N GLY A 24 -5.14 -24.53 -3.90
CA GLY A 24 -3.77 -24.12 -4.19
C GLY A 24 -3.67 -22.76 -4.87
N GLY A 25 -2.44 -22.27 -5.09
CA GLY A 25 -2.19 -21.03 -5.82
C GLY A 25 -1.02 -20.22 -5.25
N THR A 26 -0.93 -18.96 -5.66
CA THR A 26 -0.02 -17.98 -5.08
C THR A 26 -0.82 -16.73 -4.77
N ALA A 27 -0.77 -16.28 -3.52
CA ALA A 27 -1.40 -15.05 -3.09
C ALA A 27 -0.37 -14.16 -2.39
N TYR A 28 -0.56 -12.86 -2.52
CA TYR A 28 0.26 -11.85 -1.86
C TYR A 28 -0.67 -10.87 -1.17
N ILE A 29 -0.32 -10.46 0.05
CA ILE A 29 -1.05 -9.43 0.80
C ILE A 29 -0.48 -8.06 0.43
N CYS A 30 -1.36 -7.14 0.04
CA CYS A 30 -1.00 -5.77 -0.27
C CYS A 30 -0.49 -5.05 0.98
N GLN A 31 0.65 -4.37 0.85
CA GLN A 31 1.19 -3.46 1.87
C GLN A 31 1.38 -2.03 1.38
N CYS A 32 1.27 -1.76 0.06
CA CYS A 32 1.38 -0.40 -0.46
C CYS A 32 0.14 0.45 -0.19
N GLY A 33 -1.02 -0.16 0.05
CA GLY A 33 -2.28 0.55 0.28
C GLY A 33 -3.01 1.01 -0.99
N LEU A 34 -2.48 0.77 -2.18
CA LEU A 34 -3.09 1.21 -3.45
C LEU A 34 -3.98 0.16 -4.13
N SER A 35 -3.81 -1.13 -3.83
CA SER A 35 -4.55 -2.20 -4.54
C SER A 35 -6.08 -2.05 -4.51
N ASP A 36 -6.75 -2.19 -5.65
CA ASP A 36 -8.21 -2.27 -5.74
C ASP A 36 -8.78 -3.61 -5.24
N ASN A 37 -7.93 -4.63 -5.15
CA ASN A 37 -8.28 -5.98 -4.71
C ASN A 37 -7.88 -6.27 -3.25
N LYS A 38 -7.81 -5.24 -2.39
CA LYS A 38 -7.51 -5.37 -0.96
C LYS A 38 -8.35 -6.49 -0.30
N PRO A 39 -7.73 -7.35 0.55
CA PRO A 39 -6.37 -7.25 1.09
C PRO A 39 -5.27 -7.82 0.18
N TYR A 40 -5.62 -8.36 -0.98
CA TYR A 40 -4.66 -8.99 -1.88
C TYR A 40 -3.92 -7.95 -2.72
N CYS A 41 -2.72 -8.27 -3.16
CA CYS A 41 -1.98 -7.46 -4.12
C CYS A 41 -2.44 -7.79 -5.55
N ASP A 42 -2.70 -6.75 -6.34
CA ASP A 42 -3.02 -6.78 -7.77
C ASP A 42 -1.87 -6.31 -8.67
N GLY A 43 -0.88 -5.60 -8.10
CA GLY A 43 0.26 -5.07 -8.83
C GLY A 43 0.51 -3.57 -8.65
N SER A 44 -0.44 -2.83 -8.08
CA SER A 44 -0.35 -1.36 -7.91
C SER A 44 0.90 -0.87 -7.17
N HIS A 45 1.54 -1.73 -6.37
CA HIS A 45 2.81 -1.41 -5.69
C HIS A 45 3.97 -1.10 -6.66
N VAL A 46 3.85 -1.40 -7.95
CA VAL A 46 4.87 -1.03 -8.94
C VAL A 46 4.97 0.50 -9.08
N GLU A 47 3.85 1.22 -8.94
CA GLU A 47 3.80 2.69 -9.03
C GLU A 47 4.47 3.39 -7.84
N THR A 48 4.83 2.65 -6.78
CA THR A 48 5.60 3.18 -5.65
C THR A 48 7.10 2.91 -5.81
N GLY A 49 7.52 2.24 -6.89
CA GLY A 49 8.90 1.76 -7.05
C GLY A 49 9.94 2.85 -7.35
N ASP A 50 9.50 4.04 -7.74
CA ASP A 50 10.32 5.21 -8.02
C ASP A 50 10.22 6.30 -6.95
N GLU A 51 9.56 6.01 -5.83
CA GLU A 51 9.50 6.92 -4.68
C GLU A 51 10.90 7.13 -4.08
N GLU A 52 11.19 8.39 -3.73
CA GLU A 52 12.44 8.75 -3.07
C GLU A 52 12.41 8.31 -1.59
N GLU A 53 13.55 7.83 -1.08
CA GLU A 53 13.71 7.53 0.35
C GLU A 53 13.44 8.79 1.19
N ASP A 54 12.76 8.61 2.32
CA ASP A 54 12.40 9.68 3.27
C ASP A 54 11.43 10.77 2.73
N VAL A 55 10.78 10.54 1.59
CA VAL A 55 9.72 11.41 1.06
C VAL A 55 8.35 10.76 1.25
N VAL A 56 7.39 11.52 1.77
CA VAL A 56 6.01 11.05 1.98
C VAL A 56 5.15 11.47 0.78
N TYR A 57 4.50 10.50 0.15
CA TYR A 57 3.56 10.73 -0.95
C TYR A 57 2.12 10.43 -0.54
N LYS A 58 1.18 11.21 -1.08
CA LYS A 58 -0.26 10.94 -1.04
C LYS A 58 -0.80 10.76 -2.44
N TYR A 59 -1.33 9.59 -2.71
CA TYR A 59 -2.09 9.29 -3.93
C TYR A 59 -3.52 9.82 -3.77
N GLU A 60 -4.02 10.53 -4.79
CA GLU A 60 -5.41 10.96 -4.81
C GLU A 60 -6.34 9.72 -4.79
N ASP A 61 -7.33 9.75 -3.90
CA ASP A 61 -8.30 8.66 -3.68
C ASP A 61 -7.69 7.28 -3.32
N ASP A 62 -6.41 7.22 -2.89
CA ASP A 62 -5.71 5.98 -2.57
C ASP A 62 -5.63 4.98 -3.75
N ASP A 63 -5.47 5.54 -4.95
CA ASP A 63 -5.53 4.85 -6.25
C ASP A 63 -4.24 5.12 -7.04
N ASP A 64 -3.63 4.06 -7.58
CA ASP A 64 -2.37 4.13 -8.33
C ASP A 64 -2.50 4.72 -9.74
N GLU A 65 -3.72 4.82 -10.28
CA GLU A 65 -3.98 5.46 -11.57
C GLU A 65 -4.06 7.00 -11.45
N ASN A 66 -4.17 7.53 -10.23
CA ASN A 66 -4.31 8.95 -9.96
C ASN A 66 -2.97 9.63 -9.62
N PRO A 67 -2.87 10.97 -9.76
CA PRO A 67 -1.66 11.69 -9.40
C PRO A 67 -1.28 11.49 -7.93
N ARG A 68 0.02 11.32 -7.67
CA ARG A 68 0.61 11.42 -6.33
C ARG A 68 1.16 12.81 -6.07
N HIS A 69 1.08 13.24 -4.81
CA HIS A 69 1.61 14.52 -4.34
C HIS A 69 2.58 14.30 -3.19
N GLU A 70 3.71 15.01 -3.20
CA GLU A 70 4.60 15.09 -2.04
C GLU A 70 3.88 15.82 -0.90
N VAL A 71 4.01 15.29 0.31
CA VAL A 71 3.44 15.88 1.52
C VAL A 71 4.50 16.76 2.19
N GLU A 72 4.34 18.09 2.10
CA GLU A 72 5.28 19.04 2.71
C GLU A 72 5.20 19.04 4.25
N GLU A 73 4.00 18.93 4.82
CA GLU A 73 3.78 18.95 6.26
C GLU A 73 2.50 18.18 6.63
N ILE A 74 2.56 17.40 7.72
CA ILE A 74 1.38 16.80 8.36
C ILE A 74 1.06 17.60 9.63
N VAL A 75 -0.10 18.27 9.63
CA VAL A 75 -0.58 19.07 10.77
C VAL A 75 -1.57 18.24 11.58
N PHE A 76 -1.16 17.86 12.79
CA PHE A 76 -2.04 17.20 13.75
C PHE A 76 -2.90 18.23 14.50
N ALA A 77 -4.14 17.87 14.81
CA ALA A 77 -4.97 18.69 15.67
C ALA A 77 -4.34 18.80 17.07
N ASP A 78 -4.47 19.95 17.72
CA ASP A 78 -4.16 20.10 19.14
C ASP A 78 -5.07 19.18 19.97
N ASP A 79 -4.52 18.56 21.02
CA ASP A 79 -5.23 17.72 22.01
C ASP A 79 -6.38 18.46 22.73
#